data_AF-A0A1V4Q4K8-F1
#
_entry.id   AF-A0A1V4Q4K8-F1
#
_cell.length_a   1.000
_cell.length_b   1.000
_cell.length_c   1.000
_cell.angle_alpha   90.00
_cell.angle_beta   90.00
_cell.angle_gamma   90.00
#
_symmetry.space_group_name_H-M   'P 1'
#
loop_
_entity.id
_entity.type
_entity.pdbx_description
1 polymer ?
#
loop_
_entity_poly.entity_id
_entity_poly.type
_entity_poly.pdbx_seq_one_letter_code
_entity_poly.pdbx_strand_id
1 'polypeptide(L)' 'MSTTDTAPTRSSDTPPRSWSTRLAAYKGRGASERDPRVQRCREALSYWRVRRTLDAELPTLTTDDRADLAQRLTT' A
#
# COMPACT_ATOMS: atom_id res chain seq x y z
N MET A 1 -16.13 28.15 -8.51
CA MET A 1 -16.07 26.68 -8.69
C MET A 1 -14.79 26.19 -8.04
N SER A 2 -14.87 25.74 -6.78
CA SER A 2 -13.68 25.31 -6.04
C SER A 2 -13.36 23.85 -6.39
N THR A 3 -12.25 23.62 -7.07
CA THR A 3 -11.67 22.28 -7.22
C THR A 3 -11.09 21.88 -5.87
N THR A 4 -11.82 21.07 -5.11
CA THR A 4 -11.27 20.40 -3.92
C THR A 4 -10.22 19.41 -4.40
N ASP A 5 -8.96 19.83 -4.39
CA ASP A 5 -7.80 18.96 -4.58
C ASP A 5 -7.78 17.95 -3.42
N THR A 6 -8.41 16.80 -3.63
CA THR A 6 -8.42 15.71 -2.66
C THR A 6 -7.03 15.10 -2.70
N ALA A 7 -6.22 15.35 -1.66
CA ALA A 7 -4.89 14.78 -1.52
C ALA A 7 -4.89 13.27 -1.84
N PRO A 8 -3.85 12.76 -2.52
CA PRO A 8 -3.80 11.35 -2.90
C PRO A 8 -3.92 10.46 -1.66
N THR A 9 -4.91 9.56 -1.65
CA THR A 9 -5.14 8.63 -0.55
C THR A 9 -3.90 7.78 -0.29
N ARG A 10 -3.29 7.89 0.89
CA ARG A 10 -2.14 7.06 1.25
C ARG A 10 -2.60 5.61 1.38
N SER A 11 -1.69 4.67 1.10
CA SER A 11 -2.00 3.24 1.14
C SER A 11 -2.51 2.79 2.52
N SER A 12 -2.01 3.44 3.57
CA SER A 12 -2.36 3.24 4.98
C SER A 12 -3.74 3.77 5.39
N ASP A 13 -4.30 4.73 4.65
CA ASP A 13 -5.55 5.40 5.04
C ASP A 13 -6.79 4.51 4.86
N THR A 14 -6.62 3.40 4.14
CA THR A 14 -7.69 2.42 3.88
C THR A 14 -7.19 1.01 4.25
N PRO A 15 -7.98 0.22 5.00
CA PRO A 15 -7.60 -1.15 5.38
C PRO A 15 -7.37 -2.06 4.16
N PRO A 16 -6.53 -3.11 4.28
CA PRO A 16 -6.20 -4.00 3.17
C PRO A 16 -7.44 -4.70 2.59
N ARG A 17 -8.41 -5.06 3.44
CA ARG A 17 -9.66 -5.70 2.99
C ARG A 17 -10.44 -4.79 2.04
N SER A 18 -10.52 -3.49 2.34
CA SER A 18 -11.20 -2.52 1.51
C SER A 18 -10.50 -2.35 0.15
N TRP A 19 -9.16 -2.38 0.10
CA TRP A 19 -8.41 -2.39 -1.15
C TRP A 19 -8.65 -3.66 -1.98
N SER A 20 -8.70 -4.83 -1.33
CA SER A 20 -9.00 -6.10 -1.98
C SER A 20 -10.40 -6.10 -2.60
N THR A 21 -11.41 -5.61 -1.87
CA THR A 21 -12.78 -5.50 -2.38
C THR A 21 -12.85 -4.55 -3.59
N ARG A 22 -12.18 -3.39 -3.52
CA ARG A 22 -12.10 -2.44 -4.65
C ARG A 22 -11.44 -3.08 -5.87
N LEU A 23 -10.31 -3.77 -5.69
CA LEU A 23 -9.62 -4.47 -6.77
C LEU A 23 -10.52 -5.50 -7.44
N ALA A 24 -11.19 -6.34 -6.65
CA ALA A 24 -12.13 -7.34 -7.17
C ALA A 24 -13.28 -6.68 -7.94
N ALA A 25 -13.83 -5.57 -7.45
CA ALA A 25 -14.88 -4.82 -8.14
C ALA A 25 -14.42 -4.24 -9.48
N TYR A 26 -13.20 -3.68 -9.56
CA TYR A 26 -12.65 -3.19 -10.83
C TYR A 26 -12.41 -4.32 -11.83
N LYS A 27 -11.83 -5.44 -11.37
CA LYS A 27 -11.58 -6.62 -12.22
C LYS A 27 -12.90 -7.24 -12.71
N GLY A 28 -13.91 -7.34 -11.86
CA GLY A 28 -15.24 -7.84 -12.23
C GLY A 28 -15.96 -6.97 -13.27
N ARG A 29 -15.61 -5.68 -13.36
CA ARG A 29 -16.11 -4.74 -14.39
C ARG A 29 -15.24 -4.71 -15.65
N GLY A 30 -14.29 -5.62 -15.79
CA GLY A 30 -13.42 -5.72 -16.97
C GLY A 30 -12.27 -4.71 -17.00
N ALA A 31 -11.92 -4.08 -15.87
CA ALA A 31 -10.78 -3.16 -15.83
C ALA A 31 -9.48 -3.88 -16.22
N SER A 32 -8.70 -3.23 -17.09
CA SER A 32 -7.42 -3.75 -17.55
C SER A 32 -6.36 -3.68 -16.46
N GLU A 33 -5.28 -4.42 -16.65
CA GLU A 33 -4.11 -4.41 -15.77
C GLU A 33 -3.41 -3.05 -15.72
N ARG A 34 -3.61 -2.22 -16.75
CA ARG A 34 -3.05 -0.87 -16.88
C ARG A 34 -3.99 0.21 -16.35
N ASP A 35 -5.19 -0.14 -15.89
CA ASP A 35 -6.10 0.83 -15.28
C ASP A 35 -5.44 1.42 -14.01
N PRO A 36 -5.31 2.75 -13.89
CA PRO A 36 -4.69 3.39 -12.73
C PRO A 36 -5.32 2.98 -11.39
N ARG A 37 -6.63 2.68 -11.38
CA ARG A 37 -7.35 2.24 -10.17
C ARG A 37 -6.94 0.83 -9.75
N VAL A 38 -6.68 -0.04 -10.72
CA VAL A 38 -6.16 -1.40 -10.48
C VAL A 38 -4.73 -1.33 -9.95
N GLN A 39 -3.88 -0.50 -10.58
CA GLN A 39 -2.51 -0.27 -10.13
C GLN A 39 -2.47 0.27 -8.69
N ARG A 40 -3.27 1.29 -8.39
CA ARG A 40 -3.35 1.87 -7.05
C ARG A 40 -3.77 0.86 -5.98
N CYS A 41 -4.77 0.01 -6.28
CA CYS A 41 -5.18 -1.03 -5.34
C CYS A 41 -4.04 -2.04 -5.09
N ARG A 42 -3.26 -2.38 -6.11
CA ARG A 42 -2.13 -3.29 -5.96
C ARG A 42 -0.99 -2.69 -5.17
N GLU A 43 -0.62 -1.44 -5.45
CA GLU A 43 0.36 -0.70 -4.67
C GLU A 43 -0.03 -0.66 -3.19
N ALA A 44 -1.28 -0.34 -2.90
CA ALA A 44 -1.77 -0.29 -1.53
C ALA A 44 -1.74 -1.68 -0.86
N LEU A 45 -2.13 -2.74 -1.58
CA LEU A 45 -2.02 -4.10 -1.06
C LEU A 45 -0.57 -4.53 -0.86
N SER A 46 0.36 -4.14 -1.73
CA SER A 46 1.79 -4.39 -1.57
C SER A 46 2.32 -3.69 -0.32
N TYR A 47 1.96 -2.43 -0.09
CA TYR A 47 2.27 -1.72 1.16
C TYR A 47 1.81 -2.51 2.39
N TRP A 48 0.56 -2.99 2.40
CA TRP A 48 0.02 -3.74 3.53
C TRP A 48 0.69 -5.10 3.74
N ARG A 49 1.15 -5.76 2.67
CA ARG A 49 1.95 -7.00 2.79
C ARG A 49 3.30 -6.71 3.44
N VAL A 50 4.02 -5.71 2.94
CA VAL A 50 5.32 -5.29 3.49
C VAL A 50 5.17 -4.89 4.96
N ARG A 51 4.19 -4.04 5.27
CA ARG A 51 3.92 -3.62 6.66
C ARG A 51 3.66 -4.81 7.58
N ARG A 52 2.87 -5.81 7.16
CA ARG A 52 2.61 -6.99 7.99
C ARG A 52 3.88 -7.81 8.24
N THR A 53 4.72 -7.98 7.22
CA THR A 53 6.02 -8.64 7.38
C THR A 53 6.89 -7.87 8.37
N LEU A 54 6.97 -6.55 8.23
CA LEU A 54 7.69 -5.72 9.19
C LEU A 54 7.11 -5.85 10.59
N ASP A 55 5.81 -5.73 10.77
CA ASP A 55 5.16 -5.85 12.10
C ASP A 55 5.48 -7.21 12.77
N ALA A 56 5.63 -8.29 11.99
CA ALA A 56 5.96 -9.63 12.49
C ALA A 56 7.44 -9.79 12.85
N GLU A 57 8.35 -9.22 12.06
CA GLU A 57 9.81 -9.34 12.24
C GLU A 57 10.38 -8.24 13.12
N LEU A 58 9.71 -7.09 13.24
CA LEU A 58 10.18 -5.97 14.04
C LEU A 58 10.57 -6.42 15.45
N PRO A 59 9.84 -7.25 16.21
CA PRO A 59 10.28 -7.66 17.54
C PRO A 59 11.62 -8.41 17.60
N THR A 60 12.06 -9.08 16.52
CA THR A 60 13.28 -9.89 16.49
C THR A 60 14.51 -9.11 16.00
N LEU A 61 14.30 -7.98 15.32
CA LEU A 61 15.40 -7.15 14.82
C LEU A 61 16.17 -6.45 15.95
N THR A 62 17.50 -6.50 15.86
CA THR A 62 18.39 -5.68 16.69
C THR A 62 18.23 -4.20 16.37
N THR A 63 18.74 -3.32 17.22
CA THR A 63 18.74 -1.87 16.95
C THR A 63 19.53 -1.53 15.68
N ASP A 64 20.67 -2.19 15.45
CA ASP A 64 21.54 -1.93 14.32
C ASP A 64 20.89 -2.37 12.99
N ASP A 65 20.26 -3.54 12.96
CA ASP A 65 19.57 -4.04 11.76
C ASP A 65 18.38 -3.14 11.37
N ARG A 66 17.68 -2.55 12.35
CA ARG A 66 16.61 -1.58 12.08
C ARG A 66 17.16 -0.30 11.45
N ALA A 67 18.32 0.16 11.90
CA ALA A 67 18.96 1.34 11.35
C ALA A 67 19.41 1.13 9.90
N ASP A 68 20.02 -0.03 9.58
CA ASP A 68 20.36 -0.40 8.20
C ASP A 68 19.11 -0.44 7.30
N LEU A 69 18.03 -1.07 7.78
CA LEU A 69 16.79 -1.17 7.00
C LEU A 69 16.15 0.20 6.75
N ALA A 70 16.15 1.10 7.72
CA ALA A 70 15.63 2.46 7.56
C ALA A 70 16.40 3.25 6.49
N GLN A 71 17.73 3.08 6.43
CA GLN A 71 18.56 3.71 5.41
C GLN A 71 18.24 3.20 4.00
N ARG A 72 18.02 1.89 3.84
CA ARG A 72 17.66 1.26 2.56
C ARG A 72 16.30 1.69 2.01
N LEU A 73 15.37 2.11 2.86
CA LEU A 73 14.03 2.57 2.46
C LEU A 73 13.99 4.07 2.11
N THR A 74 15.06 4.79 2.39
CA THR A 74 15.19 6.25 2.16
C THR A 74 16.10 6.59 0.97
N THR A 75 16.73 5.57 0.38
CA THR A 75 17.61 5.69 -0.80
C THR A 75 16.84 5.54 -2.10
#